data_AF-A0A6J4KDL0-F1
#
_entry.id   AF-A0A6J4KDL0-F1
#
_cell.length_a   1.000
_cell.length_b   1.000
_cell.length_c   1.000
_cell.angle_alpha   90.00
_cell.angle_beta   90.00
_cell.angle_gamma   90.00
#
_symmetry.space_group_name_H-M   'P 1'
#
loop_
_entity.id
_entity.type
_entity.pdbx_description
1 polymer ?
#
loop_
_entity_poly.entity_id
_entity_poly.type
_entity_poly.pdbx_seq_one_letter_code
_entity_poly.pdbx_strand_id
1 'polypeptide(L)' 'MGEAKRRKESIGDEYGKEERIVAWLPITKTQSEDFVKWTSRGSWIGISLLVAWWIVVRFVGP' A
#
# COMPACT_ATOMS: atom_id res chain seq x y z
N MET A 1 -1.12 1.00 30.14
CA MET A 1 -0.71 2.16 29.30
C MET A 1 0.81 2.35 29.20
N GLY A 2 1.63 1.53 29.88
CA GLY A 2 3.11 1.64 29.85
C GLY A 2 3.79 0.52 29.03
N GLU A 3 3.08 -0.57 28.76
CA GLU A 3 3.52 -1.70 27.94
C GLU A 3 3.66 -1.37 26.45
N ALA A 4 2.92 -0.37 25.96
CA ALA A 4 3.08 0.14 24.59
C ALA A 4 4.33 1.03 24.46
N LYS A 5 4.66 1.81 25.49
CA LYS A 5 5.84 2.69 25.50
C LYS A 5 7.15 1.90 25.68
N ARG A 6 7.15 0.88 26.54
CA ARG A 6 8.30 -0.04 26.71
C ARG A 6 8.58 -0.91 25.47
N ARG A 7 7.54 -1.31 24.73
CA ARG A 7 7.72 -2.00 23.43
C ARG A 7 8.32 -1.11 22.36
N LYS A 8 8.00 0.19 22.36
CA LYS A 8 8.62 1.17 21.46
C LYS A 8 10.08 1.46 21.80
N GLU A 9 10.46 1.32 23.06
CA GLU A 9 11.84 1.55 23.52
C GLU A 9 12.76 0.36 23.25
N SER A 10 12.25 -0.88 23.31
CA SER A 10 13.00 -2.09 22.93
C SER A 10 13.12 -2.28 21.41
N ILE A 11 12.16 -1.76 20.64
CA ILE A 11 12.13 -1.73 19.17
C ILE A 11 12.58 -0.33 18.74
N GLY A 12 13.80 0.08 19.09
CA GLY A 12 14.29 1.45 18.89
C GLY A 12 14.23 1.93 17.43
N ASP A 13 15.39 2.08 16.79
CA ASP A 13 15.53 2.62 15.42
C ASP A 13 14.79 1.82 14.31
N GLU A 14 14.22 0.66 14.65
CA GLU A 14 13.41 -0.23 13.81
C GLU A 14 11.90 0.15 13.78
N TYR A 15 11.44 1.08 14.64
CA TYR A 15 10.05 1.55 14.62
C TYR A 15 9.85 2.55 13.48
N GLY A 16 9.64 2.02 12.28
CA GLY A 16 9.49 2.80 11.04
C GLY A 16 10.56 2.55 9.99
N LYS A 17 11.51 1.62 10.23
CA LYS A 17 12.43 1.15 9.20
C LYS A 17 11.91 -0.10 8.56
N GLU A 18 11.55 0.05 7.29
CA GLU A 18 11.42 -0.94 6.21
C GLU A 18 11.90 -2.36 6.57
N GLU A 19 11.01 -3.07 7.24
CA GLU A 19 11.14 -4.43 7.78
C GLU A 19 11.47 -5.46 6.68
N ARG A 20 12.70 -5.59 6.15
CA ARG A 20 13.01 -6.59 5.10
C ARG A 20 12.39 -7.95 5.43
N ILE A 21 11.37 -8.38 4.66
CA ILE A 21 10.52 -9.55 5.00
C ILE A 21 11.37 -10.82 5.05
N VAL A 22 12.48 -10.88 4.29
CA VAL A 22 13.41 -12.01 4.26
C VAL A 22 14.83 -11.54 3.93
N ALA A 23 15.83 -12.03 4.69
CA ALA A 23 17.24 -11.63 4.54
C ALA A 23 17.95 -12.26 3.32
N TRP A 24 17.37 -13.28 2.68
CA TRP A 24 17.98 -14.01 1.56
C TRP A 24 17.54 -13.53 0.18
N LEU A 25 16.45 -12.75 0.11
CA LEU A 25 15.91 -12.22 -1.13
C LEU A 25 16.11 -10.69 -1.12
N PRO A 26 16.81 -10.10 -2.11
CA PRO A 26 17.07 -8.67 -2.16
C PRO A 26 15.82 -7.87 -2.59
N ILE A 27 14.66 -8.18 -2.02
CA ILE A 27 13.45 -7.38 -2.14
C ILE A 27 13.43 -6.50 -0.90
N THR A 28 13.89 -5.26 -1.04
CA THR A 28 13.79 -4.27 0.02
C THR A 28 12.30 -3.92 0.20
N LYS A 29 11.82 -3.76 1.45
CA LYS A 29 10.44 -3.33 1.70
C LYS A 29 10.08 -2.06 0.95
N THR A 30 11.04 -1.15 0.73
CA THR A 30 10.96 0.00 -0.17
C THR A 30 10.32 -0.37 -1.52
N GLN A 31 10.87 -1.37 -2.22
CA GLN A 31 10.39 -1.75 -3.55
C GLN A 31 9.00 -2.38 -3.51
N SER A 32 8.70 -3.16 -2.46
CA SER A 32 7.37 -3.73 -2.27
C SER A 32 6.34 -2.66 -1.91
N GLU A 33 6.69 -1.71 -1.07
CA GLU A 33 5.83 -0.57 -0.71
C GLU A 33 5.57 0.32 -1.92
N ASP A 34 6.59 0.62 -2.70
CA ASP A 34 6.45 1.42 -3.92
C ASP A 34 5.62 0.68 -4.97
N PHE A 35 5.82 -0.63 -5.12
CA PHE A 35 4.99 -1.47 -5.99
C PHE A 35 3.52 -1.50 -5.52
N VAL A 36 3.28 -1.68 -4.21
CA VAL A 36 1.93 -1.67 -3.64
C VAL A 36 1.29 -0.29 -3.75
N LYS A 37 2.04 0.79 -3.52
CA LYS A 37 1.57 2.18 -3.71
C LYS A 37 1.19 2.42 -5.17
N TRP A 38 2.05 2.03 -6.11
CA TRP A 38 1.81 2.21 -7.53
C TRP A 38 0.61 1.38 -8.01
N THR A 39 0.55 0.11 -7.62
CA THR A 39 -0.57 -0.79 -7.94
C THR A 39 -1.87 -0.30 -7.31
N SER A 40 -1.86 0.13 -6.05
CA SER A 40 -3.05 0.68 -5.38
C SER A 40 -3.56 1.94 -6.08
N ARG A 41 -2.64 2.80 -6.52
CA ARG A 41 -2.97 3.99 -7.32
C ARG A 41 -3.54 3.61 -8.70
N GLY A 42 -2.97 2.60 -9.35
CA GLY A 42 -3.47 2.03 -10.61
C GLY A 42 -4.87 1.43 -10.46
N SER A 43 -5.13 0.71 -9.36
CA SER A 43 -6.44 0.14 -9.06
C SER A 43 -7.52 1.23 -8.93
N TRP A 44 -7.19 2.34 -8.26
CA TRP A 44 -8.10 3.49 -8.17
C TRP A 44 -8.43 4.11 -9.52
N ILE A 45 -7.45 4.19 -10.43
CA ILE A 45 -7.66 4.64 -11.80
C ILE A 45 -8.60 3.66 -12.54
N GLY A 46 -8.36 2.36 -12.41
CA GLY A 46 -9.21 1.33 -13.02
C GLY A 46 -10.67 1.39 -12.53
N ILE A 47 -10.87 1.52 -11.22
CA ILE A 47 -12.21 1.70 -10.64
C ILE A 47 -12.87 2.97 -11.19
N SER A 48 -12.13 4.08 -11.24
CA SER A 48 -12.66 5.35 -11.75
C SER A 48 -13.07 5.25 -13.23
N LEU A 49 -12.28 4.54 -14.04
CA LEU A 49 -12.58 4.25 -15.44
C LEU A 49 -13.83 3.40 -15.59
N LEU A 50 -13.98 2.34 -14.78
CA LEU A 50 -15.16 1.48 -14.79
C LEU A 50 -16.42 2.25 -14.41
N VAL A 51 -16.35 3.10 -13.39
CA VAL A 51 -17.47 3.97 -12.99
C VAL A 51 -17.79 4.98 -14.09
N ALA A 52 -16.80 5.64 -14.67
CA ALA A 52 -17.01 6.57 -15.78
C ALA A 52 -17.66 5.89 -16.97
N TRP A 53 -17.16 4.71 -17.38
CA TRP A 53 -17.76 3.90 -18.44
C TRP A 53 -19.20 3.51 -18.12
N TRP A 54 -19.46 3.05 -16.89
CA TRP A 54 -20.81 2.70 -16.44
C TRP A 54 -21.75 3.91 -16.54
N ILE A 55 -21.32 5.09 -16.13
CA ILE A 55 -22.09 6.34 -16.28
C ILE A 55 -22.34 6.62 -17.76
N VAL A 56 -21.31 6.56 -18.61
CA VAL A 56 -21.46 6.80 -20.06
C VAL A 56 -22.50 5.88 -20.66
N VAL A 57 -22.40 4.56 -20.44
CA VAL A 57 -23.39 3.58 -20.92
C VAL A 57 -24.77 3.86 -20.34
N ARG A 58 -24.86 4.24 -19.06
CA ARG A 58 -26.13 4.47 -18.38
C ARG A 58 -26.87 5.72 -18.88
N PHE A 59 -26.13 6.75 -19.30
CA PHE A 59 -26.68 8.03 -19.74
C PHE A 59 -26.79 8.17 -21.26
N VAL A 60 -25.86 7.59 -22.02
CA VAL A 60 -25.90 7.59 -23.50
C VAL A 60 -26.83 6.49 -24.04
N GLY A 61 -27.09 5.45 -23.24
CA GLY A 61 -28.02 4.35 -23.56
C GLY A 61 -27.31 3.07 -24.01
N PRO A 62 -27.99 1.90 -23.94
CA PRO A 62 -27.52 0.69 -24.60
C PRO A 62 -27.52 0.83 -26.14
#